data_AF-A0A7Y2DH47-F1
#
_entry.id   AF-A0A7Y2DH47-F1
#
_cell.length_a   1.000
_cell.length_b   1.000
_cell.length_c   1.000
_cell.angle_alpha   90.00
_cell.angle_beta   90.00
_cell.angle_gamma   90.00
#
_symmetry.space_group_name_H-M   'P 1'
#
loop_
_entity.id
_entity.type
_entity.pdbx_description
1 polymer ?
#
loop_
_entity_poly.entity_id
_entity_poly.type
_entity_poly.pdbx_seq_one_letter_code
_entity_poly.pdbx_strand_id
1 'polypeptide(L)'
;MHLKDPGRIKVFIKDPNKKNYLRIIKEVIVLWITKKELPMYYFKHLYKKEIKNYREYLGRAEIARIHKSKKLHKPEYTSILRNKLNFSLYCERNAIKTPRLISHNFGSTFFSSNISREISNLRELVNFYKNVFESNPVEAIFFRPLALNGGSGCFKLARDSFSQQLEKEYENLMDGDFTHTETIQQHHRINEMYSKSINTLRILTHFDKGNVGIISSLMRVGVGGNIVDNASSGGLFVGIDQKSGTLKRKA
;
A
#
# COMPACT_ATOMS: atom_id res chain seq x y z
N MET A 1 0.98 19.59 -4.33
CA MET A 1 0.72 20.52 -5.44
C MET A 1 -0.14 19.78 -6.48
N HIS A 2 -1.47 19.93 -6.44
CA HIS A 2 -2.44 19.22 -7.30
C HIS A 2 -3.53 20.19 -7.78
N LEU A 3 -3.12 21.35 -8.29
CA LEU A 3 -4.01 22.21 -9.09
C LEU A 3 -3.93 21.85 -10.58
N LYS A 4 -3.06 20.92 -10.97
CA LYS A 4 -2.88 20.47 -12.37
C LYS A 4 -3.82 19.34 -12.81
N ASP A 5 -4.80 18.96 -11.98
CA ASP A 5 -5.80 17.95 -12.35
C ASP A 5 -7.19 18.59 -12.49
N PRO A 6 -7.56 19.10 -13.69
CA PRO A 6 -8.85 19.74 -13.94
C PRO A 6 -10.05 18.80 -13.73
N GLY A 7 -9.83 17.48 -13.59
CA GLY A 7 -10.88 16.51 -13.30
C GLY A 7 -11.57 16.75 -11.96
N ARG A 8 -10.84 17.20 -10.93
CA ARG A 8 -11.42 17.32 -9.57
C ARG A 8 -12.36 18.49 -9.40
N ILE A 9 -12.08 19.62 -10.06
CA ILE A 9 -13.01 20.76 -10.07
C ILE A 9 -14.28 20.37 -10.83
N LYS A 10 -14.15 19.63 -11.94
CA LYS A 10 -15.31 19.09 -12.67
C LYS A 10 -16.16 18.16 -11.80
N VAL A 11 -15.54 17.27 -11.01
CA VAL A 11 -16.26 16.41 -10.05
C VAL A 11 -17.04 17.25 -9.04
N PHE A 12 -16.38 18.23 -8.41
CA PHE A 12 -17.07 19.16 -7.50
C PHE A 12 -18.25 19.84 -8.20
N ILE A 13 -18.05 20.45 -9.38
CA ILE A 13 -19.11 21.19 -10.10
C ILE A 13 -20.28 20.28 -10.46
N LYS A 14 -20.05 19.02 -10.82
CA LYS A 14 -21.11 18.07 -11.20
C LYS A 14 -21.78 17.36 -10.03
N ASP A 15 -21.20 17.38 -8.82
CA ASP A 15 -21.76 16.64 -7.68
C ASP A 15 -23.10 17.26 -7.20
N PRO A 16 -24.25 16.55 -7.31
CA PRO A 16 -25.55 17.08 -6.86
C PRO A 16 -25.66 17.18 -5.34
N ASN A 17 -24.79 16.51 -4.59
CA ASN A 17 -24.80 16.46 -3.13
C ASN A 17 -23.93 17.56 -2.48
N LYS A 18 -23.73 18.68 -3.18
CA LYS A 18 -23.06 19.87 -2.63
C LYS A 18 -23.92 20.62 -1.62
N LYS A 19 -23.29 21.18 -0.59
CA LYS A 19 -23.85 22.28 0.20
C LYS A 19 -24.15 23.50 -0.71
N ASN A 20 -25.00 24.41 -0.24
CA ASN A 20 -25.21 25.68 -0.93
C ASN A 20 -23.93 26.52 -0.96
N TYR A 21 -23.79 27.37 -1.97
CA TYR A 21 -22.55 28.14 -2.20
C TYR A 21 -22.22 29.11 -1.06
N LEU A 22 -23.21 29.76 -0.44
CA LEU A 22 -22.99 30.66 0.70
C LEU A 22 -22.36 29.93 1.89
N ARG A 23 -22.87 28.72 2.18
CA ARG A 23 -22.32 27.85 3.22
C ARG A 23 -20.90 27.40 2.87
N ILE A 24 -20.66 27.00 1.61
CA ILE A 24 -19.31 26.62 1.14
C ILE A 24 -18.33 27.78 1.34
N ILE A 25 -18.69 28.98 0.90
CA ILE A 25 -17.85 30.19 1.03
C ILE A 25 -17.53 30.46 2.51
N LYS A 26 -18.56 30.45 3.37
CA LYS A 26 -18.38 30.63 4.83
C LYS A 26 -17.44 29.58 5.42
N GLU A 27 -17.64 28.30 5.11
CA GLU A 27 -16.81 27.20 5.64
C GLU A 27 -15.36 27.30 5.14
N VAL A 28 -15.14 27.67 3.87
CA VAL A 28 -13.81 27.89 3.28
C VAL A 28 -13.10 29.07 3.95
N ILE A 29 -13.76 30.20 4.16
CA ILE A 29 -13.19 31.37 4.86
C ILE A 29 -12.77 30.98 6.28
N VAL A 30 -13.65 30.28 7.01
CA VAL A 30 -13.35 29.81 8.36
C VAL A 30 -12.11 28.91 8.37
N LEU A 31 -12.02 27.93 7.46
CA LEU A 31 -10.84 27.06 7.37
C LEU A 31 -9.59 27.84 6.97
N TRP A 32 -9.70 28.79 6.05
CA TRP A 32 -8.56 29.61 5.65
C TRP A 32 -7.97 30.39 6.83
N ILE A 33 -8.83 31.06 7.60
CA ILE A 33 -8.41 31.82 8.79
C ILE A 33 -7.85 30.89 9.87
N THR A 34 -8.59 29.83 10.21
CA THR A 34 -8.23 28.96 11.35
C THR A 34 -7.02 28.06 11.07
N LYS A 35 -6.87 27.56 9.85
CA LYS A 35 -5.75 26.69 9.44
C LYS A 35 -4.57 27.45 8.86
N LYS A 36 -4.71 28.75 8.61
CA LYS A 36 -3.70 29.63 8.01
C LYS A 36 -3.17 29.09 6.67
N GLU A 37 -4.03 28.45 5.89
CA GLU A 37 -3.73 27.94 4.55
C GLU A 37 -4.97 27.95 3.66
N LEU A 38 -4.80 28.04 2.34
CA LEU A 38 -5.91 27.91 1.40
C LEU A 38 -6.46 26.47 1.41
N PRO A 39 -7.71 26.23 1.82
CA PRO A 39 -8.21 24.89 2.14
C PRO A 39 -8.65 24.13 0.89
N MET A 40 -7.74 23.91 -0.06
CA MET A 40 -8.04 23.20 -1.32
C MET A 40 -8.52 21.76 -1.11
N TYR A 41 -8.25 21.16 0.05
CA TYR A 41 -8.77 19.86 0.45
C TYR A 41 -10.28 19.87 0.70
N TYR A 42 -10.87 21.04 0.99
CA TYR A 42 -12.32 21.19 1.18
C TYR A 42 -13.10 20.71 -0.04
N PHE A 43 -12.66 21.14 -1.24
CA PHE A 43 -13.27 20.79 -2.52
C PHE A 43 -13.04 19.34 -2.94
N LYS A 44 -12.30 18.56 -2.16
CA LYS A 44 -12.13 17.12 -2.39
C LYS A 44 -13.28 16.33 -1.75
N HIS A 45 -13.67 16.66 -0.52
CA HIS A 45 -14.62 15.85 0.27
C HIS A 45 -15.55 16.66 1.20
N LEU A 46 -15.15 17.83 1.68
CA LEU A 46 -15.84 18.53 2.78
C LEU A 46 -17.06 19.35 2.33
N TYR A 47 -17.20 19.59 1.02
CA TYR A 47 -18.32 20.33 0.46
C TYR A 47 -19.67 19.57 0.49
N LYS A 48 -19.66 18.27 0.77
CA LYS A 48 -20.84 17.41 0.70
C LYS A 48 -21.79 17.63 1.89
N LYS A 49 -23.10 17.54 1.67
CA LYS A 49 -24.15 17.92 2.65
C LYS A 49 -24.06 17.15 3.98
N GLU A 50 -23.65 15.90 3.95
CA GLU A 50 -23.51 15.02 5.10
C GLU A 50 -22.36 15.42 6.03
N ILE A 51 -21.36 16.16 5.53
CA ILE A 51 -20.20 16.57 6.32
C ILE A 51 -20.53 17.82 7.12
N LYS A 52 -20.81 17.65 8.42
CA LYS A 52 -21.13 18.76 9.33
C LYS A 52 -19.89 19.26 10.10
N ASN A 53 -18.96 18.38 10.42
CA ASN A 53 -17.79 18.62 11.26
C ASN A 53 -16.55 19.07 10.47
N TYR A 54 -16.71 19.96 9.49
CA TYR A 54 -15.64 20.36 8.56
C TYR A 54 -14.39 20.95 9.24
N ARG A 55 -14.50 21.47 10.47
CA ARG A 55 -13.40 22.06 11.25
C ARG A 55 -12.48 21.03 11.91
N GLU A 56 -12.95 19.80 12.09
CA GLU A 56 -12.19 18.71 12.73
C GLU A 56 -11.18 18.04 11.79
N TYR A 57 -11.24 18.35 10.49
CA TYR A 57 -10.31 17.81 9.52
C TYR A 57 -8.95 18.50 9.60
N LEU A 58 -7.90 17.72 9.37
CA LEU A 58 -6.52 18.22 9.34
C LEU A 58 -6.24 18.97 8.03
N GLY A 59 -5.61 20.14 8.17
CA GLY A 59 -5.01 20.87 7.06
C GLY A 59 -3.72 20.21 6.58
N ARG A 60 -3.22 20.65 5.42
CA ARG A 60 -1.97 20.16 4.82
C ARG A 60 -0.77 20.50 5.69
N ALA A 61 -0.70 21.71 6.24
CA ALA A 61 0.37 22.12 7.15
C ALA A 61 0.41 21.24 8.41
N GLU A 62 -0.76 20.89 8.97
CA GLU A 62 -0.87 20.00 10.12
C GLU A 62 -0.41 18.57 9.77
N ILE A 63 -0.88 18.02 8.66
CA ILE A 63 -0.45 16.70 8.15
C ILE A 63 1.07 16.68 7.92
N ALA A 64 1.63 17.74 7.32
CA ALA A 64 3.05 17.83 7.08
C ALA A 64 3.86 17.87 8.38
N ARG A 65 3.38 18.60 9.40
CA ARG A 65 3.99 18.59 10.75
C ARG A 65 3.93 17.21 11.39
N ILE A 66 2.81 16.50 11.26
CA ILE A 66 2.65 15.14 11.78
C ILE A 66 3.69 14.22 11.13
N HIS A 67 3.76 14.20 9.79
CA HIS A 67 4.73 13.37 9.07
C HIS A 67 6.20 13.71 9.35
N LYS A 68 6.51 14.97 9.70
CA LYS A 68 7.86 15.41 10.08
C LYS A 68 8.15 15.31 11.58
N SER A 69 7.17 14.89 12.39
CA SER A 69 7.30 14.86 13.84
C SER A 69 8.31 13.80 14.26
N LYS A 70 9.45 14.23 14.80
CA LYS A 70 10.45 13.33 15.41
C LYS A 70 9.89 12.53 16.60
N LYS A 71 8.82 13.03 17.24
CA LYS A 71 8.11 12.32 18.31
C LYS A 71 7.32 11.12 17.78
N LEU A 72 6.70 11.26 16.60
CA LEU A 72 5.84 10.23 16.01
C LEU A 72 6.61 9.31 15.05
N HIS A 73 7.66 9.82 14.41
CA HIS A 73 8.43 9.13 13.37
C HIS A 73 9.91 9.13 13.74
N LYS A 74 10.24 8.36 14.78
CA LYS A 74 11.63 8.12 15.18
C LYS A 74 12.39 7.41 14.04
N PRO A 75 13.57 7.89 13.62
CA PRO A 75 14.34 7.29 12.53
C PRO A 75 14.55 5.79 12.69
N GLU A 76 14.84 5.35 13.92
CA GLU A 76 15.11 3.95 14.30
C GLU A 76 13.92 3.03 13.99
N TYR A 77 12.69 3.53 14.17
CA TYR A 77 11.48 2.76 13.82
C TYR A 77 11.18 2.85 12.34
N THR A 78 11.32 4.04 11.75
CA THR A 78 10.98 4.24 10.33
C THR A 78 11.93 3.50 9.39
N SER A 79 13.20 3.29 9.76
CA SER A 79 14.17 2.54 8.95
C SER A 79 13.80 1.06 8.83
N ILE A 80 13.26 0.48 9.91
CA ILE A 80 12.71 -0.89 9.92
C ILE A 80 11.43 -0.95 9.07
N LEU A 81 10.52 0.00 9.26
CA LEU A 81 9.19 -0.04 8.64
C LEU A 81 9.19 0.32 7.13
N ARG A 82 10.12 1.16 6.67
CA ARG A 82 10.13 1.65 5.28
C ARG A 82 10.87 0.73 4.31
N ASN A 83 11.85 -0.04 4.80
CA ASN A 83 12.58 -1.00 3.98
C ASN A 83 11.94 -2.38 4.11
N LYS A 84 11.39 -2.93 3.03
CA LYS A 84 10.64 -4.20 3.08
C LYS A 84 11.49 -5.41 3.47
N LEU A 85 12.80 -5.38 3.20
CA LEU A 85 13.70 -6.45 3.63
C LEU A 85 13.90 -6.38 5.14
N ASN A 86 14.27 -5.21 5.67
CA ASN A 86 14.41 -5.00 7.13
C ASN A 86 13.12 -5.34 7.87
N PHE A 87 11.97 -4.92 7.32
CA PHE A 87 10.67 -5.24 7.89
C PHE A 87 10.42 -6.75 7.92
N SER A 88 10.70 -7.47 6.83
CA SER A 88 10.48 -8.92 6.75
C SER A 88 11.40 -9.66 7.74
N LEU A 89 12.68 -9.31 7.80
CA LEU A 89 13.65 -9.88 8.76
C LEU A 89 13.25 -9.60 10.21
N TYR A 90 12.78 -8.38 10.50
CA TYR A 90 12.28 -8.02 11.83
C TYR A 90 11.06 -8.86 12.21
N CYS A 91 10.11 -9.05 11.29
CA CYS A 91 8.92 -9.87 11.53
C CYS A 91 9.30 -11.34 11.80
N GLU A 92 10.16 -11.95 10.97
CA GLU A 92 10.61 -13.33 11.16
C GLU A 92 11.30 -13.54 12.50
N ARG A 93 12.24 -12.66 12.86
CA ARG A 93 12.97 -12.73 14.14
C ARG A 93 12.04 -12.65 15.36
N ASN A 94 10.92 -11.94 15.24
CA ASN A 94 9.95 -11.75 16.32
C ASN A 94 8.72 -12.68 16.19
N ALA A 95 8.78 -13.71 15.34
CA ALA A 95 7.67 -14.63 15.09
C ALA A 95 6.35 -13.94 14.70
N ILE A 96 6.43 -12.76 14.07
CA ILE A 96 5.27 -12.06 13.54
C ILE A 96 4.92 -12.70 12.20
N LYS A 97 3.69 -13.23 12.11
CA LYS A 97 3.19 -13.88 10.89
C LYS A 97 3.13 -12.89 9.73
N THR A 98 4.07 -13.03 8.81
CA THR A 98 4.12 -12.40 7.49
C THR A 98 4.48 -13.46 6.46
N PRO A 99 4.26 -13.22 5.15
CA PRO A 99 4.79 -14.11 4.12
C PRO A 99 6.28 -14.31 4.33
N ARG A 100 6.72 -15.57 4.36
CA ARG A 100 8.11 -15.93 4.58
C ARG A 100 9.01 -15.34 3.50
N LEU A 101 10.14 -14.79 3.92
CA LEU A 101 11.22 -14.35 3.05
C LEU A 101 11.91 -15.57 2.45
N ILE A 102 11.97 -15.62 1.11
CA ILE A 102 12.62 -16.71 0.36
C ILE A 102 14.03 -16.29 -0.07
N SER A 103 14.15 -15.06 -0.57
CA SER A 103 15.38 -14.47 -1.04
C SER A 103 15.25 -12.94 -1.15
N HIS A 104 16.34 -12.27 -1.46
CA HIS A 104 16.37 -10.85 -1.83
C HIS A 104 17.57 -10.59 -2.74
N ASN A 105 17.62 -9.40 -3.32
CA ASN A 105 18.78 -8.96 -4.09
C ASN A 105 19.06 -7.47 -3.87
N PHE A 106 20.31 -7.10 -4.13
CA PHE A 106 20.75 -5.72 -4.32
C PHE A 106 21.42 -5.65 -5.69
N GLY A 107 20.73 -5.08 -6.67
CA GLY A 107 21.09 -5.18 -8.08
C GLY A 107 21.43 -6.63 -8.50
N SER A 108 22.60 -6.83 -9.09
CA SER A 108 23.09 -8.14 -9.56
C SER A 108 23.48 -9.13 -8.46
N THR A 109 23.47 -8.75 -7.17
CA THR A 109 23.85 -9.65 -6.07
C THR A 109 22.61 -10.24 -5.40
N PHE A 110 22.46 -11.57 -5.48
CA PHE A 110 21.30 -12.31 -5.00
C PHE A 110 21.64 -13.15 -3.76
N PHE A 111 20.67 -13.19 -2.83
CA PHE A 111 20.82 -13.83 -1.53
C PHE A 111 19.64 -14.78 -1.27
N SER A 112 19.92 -16.04 -0.98
CA SER A 112 18.92 -17.00 -0.50
C SER A 112 19.53 -17.96 0.52
N SER A 113 18.90 -18.06 1.70
CA SER A 113 19.40 -18.86 2.82
C SER A 113 20.87 -18.52 3.15
N ASN A 114 21.82 -19.43 2.87
CA ASN A 114 23.26 -19.26 3.11
C ASN A 114 24.06 -18.99 1.83
N ILE A 115 23.39 -18.76 0.70
CA ILE A 115 24.04 -18.53 -0.60
C ILE A 115 23.93 -17.05 -0.93
N SER A 116 25.07 -16.44 -1.23
CA SER A 116 25.19 -15.17 -1.93
C SER A 116 25.84 -15.42 -3.28
N ARG A 117 25.29 -14.84 -4.34
CA ARG A 117 25.82 -14.99 -5.69
C ARG A 117 25.64 -13.71 -6.47
N GLU A 118 26.71 -13.24 -7.08
CA GLU A 118 26.65 -12.23 -8.14
C GLU A 118 26.22 -12.92 -9.44
N ILE A 119 25.24 -12.34 -10.12
CA ILE A 119 24.63 -12.87 -11.33
C ILE A 119 24.96 -11.92 -12.48
N SER A 120 25.61 -12.43 -13.53
CA SER A 120 26.07 -11.59 -14.65
C SER A 120 25.28 -11.78 -15.94
N ASN A 121 24.39 -12.77 -16.00
CA ASN A 121 23.59 -13.07 -17.20
C ASN A 121 22.28 -13.80 -16.84
N LEU A 122 21.34 -13.81 -17.79
CA LEU A 122 20.04 -14.44 -17.63
C LEU A 122 20.13 -15.94 -17.31
N ARG A 123 21.11 -16.66 -17.88
CA ARG A 123 21.27 -18.10 -17.64
C ARG A 123 21.57 -18.39 -16.17
N GLU A 124 22.43 -17.58 -15.56
CA GLU A 124 22.74 -17.66 -14.14
C GLU A 124 21.53 -17.28 -13.27
N LEU A 125 20.75 -16.27 -13.67
CA LEU A 125 19.50 -15.90 -12.98
C LEU A 125 18.48 -17.04 -12.98
N VAL A 126 18.27 -17.67 -14.13
CA VAL A 126 17.37 -18.82 -14.27
C VAL A 126 17.85 -19.98 -13.40
N ASN A 127 19.15 -20.29 -13.41
CA ASN A 127 19.71 -21.35 -12.56
C ASN A 127 19.57 -21.03 -11.07
N PHE A 128 19.76 -19.78 -10.66
CA PHE A 128 19.53 -19.34 -9.28
C PHE A 128 18.08 -19.61 -8.87
N TYR A 129 17.10 -19.16 -9.67
CA TYR A 129 15.69 -19.37 -9.32
C TYR A 129 15.22 -20.81 -9.43
N LYS A 130 15.84 -21.63 -10.30
CA LYS A 130 15.62 -23.08 -10.31
C LYS A 130 15.94 -23.67 -8.94
N ASN A 131 17.12 -23.40 -8.39
CA ASN A 131 17.52 -23.88 -7.07
C ASN A 131 16.62 -23.33 -5.95
N VAL A 132 16.18 -22.06 -6.07
CA VAL A 132 15.25 -21.45 -5.13
C VAL A 132 13.90 -22.18 -5.12
N PHE A 133 13.32 -22.49 -6.28
CA PHE A 133 12.05 -23.23 -6.38
C PHE A 133 12.19 -24.71 -5.98
N GLU A 134 13.35 -25.34 -6.20
CA GLU A 134 13.63 -26.69 -5.71
C GLU A 134 13.70 -26.74 -4.18
N SER A 135 14.30 -25.73 -3.56
CA SER A 135 14.46 -25.65 -2.09
C SER A 135 13.21 -25.13 -1.36
N ASN A 136 12.24 -24.57 -2.08
CA ASN A 136 11.04 -23.97 -1.50
C ASN A 136 9.80 -24.50 -2.25
N PRO A 137 8.95 -25.35 -1.63
CA PRO A 137 7.77 -25.93 -2.27
C PRO A 137 6.61 -24.92 -2.38
N VAL A 138 6.85 -23.81 -3.07
CA VAL A 138 5.87 -22.76 -3.35
C VAL A 138 5.48 -22.76 -4.83
N GLU A 139 4.21 -22.47 -5.12
CA GLU A 139 3.70 -22.34 -6.49
C GLU A 139 4.18 -21.07 -7.19
N ALA A 140 4.50 -20.04 -6.40
CA ALA A 140 4.94 -18.77 -6.92
C ALA A 140 5.68 -17.95 -5.84
N ILE A 141 6.52 -17.04 -6.32
CA ILE A 141 7.30 -16.09 -5.53
C ILE A 141 6.84 -14.68 -5.90
N PHE A 142 6.61 -13.83 -4.90
CA PHE A 142 6.18 -12.45 -5.08
C PHE A 142 7.33 -11.48 -4.85
N PHE A 143 7.52 -10.58 -5.81
CA PHE A 143 8.65 -9.65 -5.87
C PHE A 143 8.17 -8.25 -5.53
N ARG A 144 8.87 -7.58 -4.61
CA ARG A 144 8.52 -6.23 -4.17
C ARG A 144 9.78 -5.36 -4.12
N PRO A 145 9.82 -4.22 -4.83
CA PRO A 145 10.90 -3.27 -4.69
C PRO A 145 11.01 -2.78 -3.24
N LEU A 146 12.22 -2.69 -2.70
CA LEU A 146 12.41 -2.42 -1.26
C LEU A 146 11.82 -1.08 -0.83
N ALA A 147 11.99 -0.02 -1.63
CA ALA A 147 11.65 1.36 -1.26
C ALA A 147 10.35 1.91 -1.86
N LEU A 148 9.73 1.23 -2.84
CA LEU A 148 8.54 1.74 -3.53
C LEU A 148 7.24 1.48 -2.75
N ASN A 149 6.16 2.18 -3.09
CA ASN A 149 4.85 2.07 -2.44
C ASN A 149 3.73 1.82 -3.45
N GLY A 150 2.55 1.47 -2.95
CA GLY A 150 1.34 1.41 -3.78
C GLY A 150 1.26 0.22 -4.74
N GLY A 151 2.13 -0.79 -4.61
CA GLY A 151 2.22 -1.93 -5.53
C GLY A 151 3.07 -1.66 -6.77
N SER A 152 3.69 -0.48 -6.88
CA SER A 152 4.56 -0.12 -8.00
C SER A 152 5.76 -1.07 -8.08
N GLY A 153 6.03 -1.57 -9.30
CA GLY A 153 7.15 -2.49 -9.59
C GLY A 153 7.02 -3.89 -8.97
N CYS A 154 5.86 -4.25 -8.42
CA CYS A 154 5.66 -5.60 -7.90
C CYS A 154 5.28 -6.55 -9.04
N PHE A 155 5.86 -7.75 -9.03
CA PHE A 155 5.54 -8.82 -9.99
C PHE A 155 5.58 -10.19 -9.32
N LYS A 156 5.24 -11.24 -10.07
CA LYS A 156 5.15 -12.62 -9.57
C LYS A 156 5.81 -13.58 -10.55
N LEU A 157 6.69 -14.45 -10.04
CA LEU A 157 7.21 -15.60 -10.78
C LEU A 157 6.43 -16.85 -10.37
N ALA A 158 5.81 -17.54 -11.33
CA ALA A 158 5.13 -18.81 -11.11
C ALA A 158 6.09 -19.96 -11.43
N ARG A 159 6.04 -21.04 -10.64
CA ARG A 159 6.94 -22.20 -10.73
C ARG A 159 7.04 -22.77 -12.15
N ASP A 160 5.92 -22.83 -12.87
CA ASP A 160 5.90 -23.48 -14.19
C ASP A 160 6.29 -22.56 -15.34
N SER A 161 6.48 -21.26 -15.08
CA SER A 161 6.80 -20.26 -16.13
C SER A 161 7.85 -19.23 -15.72
N PHE A 162 8.57 -19.48 -14.61
CA PHE A 162 9.50 -18.50 -14.06
C PHE A 162 10.61 -18.14 -15.04
N SER A 163 11.07 -19.08 -15.88
CA SER A 163 12.15 -18.83 -16.84
C SER A 163 11.74 -17.77 -17.88
N GLN A 164 10.55 -17.89 -18.49
CA GLN A 164 10.05 -16.91 -19.45
C GLN A 164 9.66 -15.58 -18.78
N GLN A 165 9.25 -15.61 -17.51
CA GLN A 165 8.98 -14.40 -16.75
C GLN A 165 10.27 -13.66 -16.37
N LEU A 166 11.35 -14.39 -16.06
CA LEU A 166 12.66 -13.81 -15.80
C LEU A 166 13.25 -13.12 -17.03
N GLU A 167 13.02 -13.63 -18.25
CA GLU A 167 13.42 -12.94 -19.48
C GLU A 167 12.85 -11.51 -19.53
N LYS A 168 11.62 -11.31 -19.05
CA LYS A 168 10.95 -10.00 -19.04
C LYS A 168 11.40 -9.10 -17.89
N GLU A 169 11.78 -9.70 -16.77
CA GLU A 169 12.12 -8.99 -15.53
C GLU A 169 13.64 -8.91 -15.29
N TYR A 170 14.47 -9.42 -16.21
CA TYR A 170 15.91 -9.52 -16.06
C TYR A 170 16.55 -8.17 -15.73
N GLU A 171 16.37 -7.17 -16.60
CA GLU A 171 16.92 -5.82 -16.39
C GLU A 171 16.38 -5.18 -15.11
N ASN A 172 15.07 -5.32 -14.85
CA ASN A 172 14.44 -4.80 -13.63
C ASN A 172 15.09 -5.37 -12.37
N LEU A 173 15.40 -6.66 -12.37
CA LEU A 173 16.05 -7.35 -11.25
C LEU A 173 17.54 -7.01 -11.14
N MET A 174 18.26 -6.86 -12.26
CA MET A 174 19.68 -6.52 -12.23
C MET A 174 19.92 -5.07 -11.76
N ASP A 175 19.00 -4.15 -12.08
CA ASP A 175 19.12 -2.73 -11.73
C ASP A 175 18.44 -2.36 -10.41
N GLY A 176 17.59 -3.23 -9.86
CA GLY A 176 16.73 -2.92 -8.74
C GLY A 176 16.95 -3.80 -7.51
N ASP A 177 16.47 -3.30 -6.36
CA ASP A 177 16.52 -4.02 -5.10
C ASP A 177 15.16 -4.59 -4.74
N PHE A 178 15.07 -5.90 -4.53
CA PHE A 178 13.81 -6.58 -4.26
C PHE A 178 13.89 -7.49 -3.04
N THR A 179 12.73 -7.63 -2.38
CA THR A 179 12.46 -8.75 -1.49
C THR A 179 11.57 -9.75 -2.20
N HIS A 180 11.88 -11.03 -2.03
CA HIS A 180 11.16 -12.14 -2.66
C HIS A 180 10.53 -12.97 -1.54
N THR A 181 9.20 -12.99 -1.49
CA THR A 181 8.46 -13.74 -0.48
C THR A 181 7.62 -14.83 -1.11
N GLU A 182 7.19 -15.79 -0.30
CA GLU A 182 6.10 -16.67 -0.71
C GLU A 182 4.83 -15.88 -1.03
N THR A 183 3.96 -16.48 -1.83
CA THR A 183 2.63 -15.93 -2.11
C THR A 183 1.66 -16.30 -0.98
N ILE A 184 0.66 -15.44 -0.76
CA ILE A 184 -0.39 -15.70 0.23
C ILE A 184 -1.52 -16.45 -0.47
N GLN A 185 -2.03 -17.51 0.16
CA GLN A 185 -3.31 -18.11 -0.23
C GLN A 185 -4.43 -17.46 0.58
N GLN A 186 -5.30 -16.70 -0.10
CA GLN A 186 -6.47 -16.11 0.55
C GLN A 186 -7.65 -17.09 0.57
N HIS A 187 -8.54 -16.90 1.54
CA HIS A 187 -9.72 -17.73 1.73
C HIS A 187 -10.61 -17.78 0.47
N HIS A 188 -11.21 -18.94 0.17
CA HIS A 188 -12.01 -19.14 -1.06
C HIS A 188 -13.14 -18.12 -1.22
N ARG A 189 -13.87 -17.78 -0.15
CA ARG A 189 -14.90 -16.72 -0.17
C ARG A 189 -14.36 -15.33 -0.58
N ILE A 190 -13.09 -15.05 -0.29
CA ILE A 190 -12.45 -13.80 -0.69
C ILE A 190 -12.03 -13.86 -2.17
N ASN A 191 -11.64 -15.05 -2.66
CA ASN A 191 -11.41 -15.28 -4.09
C ASN A 191 -12.68 -15.10 -4.93
N GLU A 192 -13.86 -15.44 -4.39
CA GLU A 192 -15.16 -15.17 -5.05
C GLU A 192 -15.37 -13.68 -5.33
N MET A 193 -14.80 -12.78 -4.51
CA MET A 193 -14.81 -11.35 -4.79
C MET A 193 -13.80 -10.97 -5.87
N TYR A 194 -12.54 -11.38 -5.70
CA TYR A 194 -11.49 -11.15 -6.69
C TYR A 194 -10.28 -12.06 -6.47
N SER A 195 -10.08 -13.05 -7.34
CA SER A 195 -9.04 -14.07 -7.18
C SER A 195 -7.65 -13.70 -7.70
N LYS A 196 -7.53 -12.62 -8.48
CA LYS A 196 -6.26 -12.28 -9.15
C LYS A 196 -5.28 -11.49 -8.27
N SER A 197 -5.71 -10.98 -7.12
CA SER A 197 -4.86 -10.34 -6.11
C SER A 197 -5.27 -10.78 -4.70
N ILE A 198 -4.42 -10.49 -3.72
CA ILE A 198 -4.82 -10.53 -2.32
C ILE A 198 -5.74 -9.36 -2.02
N ASN A 199 -6.89 -9.63 -1.42
CA ASN A 199 -7.83 -8.61 -0.97
C ASN A 199 -7.59 -8.40 0.52
N THR A 200 -7.02 -7.25 0.88
CA THR A 200 -6.50 -7.04 2.23
C THR A 200 -7.41 -6.19 3.10
N LEU A 201 -7.29 -6.38 4.41
CA LEU A 201 -7.81 -5.43 5.38
C LEU A 201 -6.80 -4.30 5.61
N ARG A 202 -7.28 -3.06 5.62
CA ARG A 202 -6.54 -1.90 6.10
C ARG A 202 -7.17 -1.45 7.42
N ILE A 203 -6.40 -1.60 8.49
CA ILE A 203 -6.79 -1.17 9.83
C ILE A 203 -5.93 0.03 10.18
N LEU A 204 -6.56 1.18 10.40
CA LEU A 204 -5.89 2.37 10.91
C LEU A 204 -5.97 2.34 12.43
N THR A 205 -4.83 2.28 13.09
CA THR A 205 -4.73 2.28 14.54
C THR A 205 -4.04 3.55 15.03
N HIS A 206 -4.26 3.88 16.31
CA HIS A 206 -3.39 4.76 17.08
C HIS A 206 -2.89 4.03 18.31
N PHE A 207 -1.71 4.42 18.77
CA PHE A 207 -1.11 3.93 20.00
C PHE A 207 -0.91 5.12 20.92
N ASP A 208 -1.51 5.08 22.11
CA ASP A 208 -1.31 6.07 23.16
C ASP A 208 -1.18 5.38 24.53
N LYS A 209 -0.09 5.69 25.24
CA LYS A 209 0.18 5.19 26.60
C LYS A 209 -0.05 3.68 26.80
N GLY A 210 0.42 2.84 25.87
CA GLY A 210 0.25 1.39 25.95
C GLY A 210 -1.06 0.85 25.37
N ASN A 211 -2.02 1.72 25.03
CA ASN A 211 -3.30 1.32 24.46
C ASN A 211 -3.31 1.48 22.94
N VAL A 212 -3.77 0.43 22.25
CA VAL A 212 -4.02 0.45 20.81
C VAL A 212 -5.51 0.65 20.57
N GLY A 213 -5.88 1.73 19.90
CA GLY A 213 -7.26 1.97 19.48
C GLY A 213 -7.41 1.91 17.95
N ILE A 214 -8.49 1.29 17.47
CA ILE A 214 -8.81 1.22 16.04
C ILE A 214 -9.60 2.47 15.64
N ILE A 215 -9.04 3.28 14.75
CA ILE A 215 -9.69 4.48 14.19
C ILE A 215 -10.65 4.09 13.07
N SER A 216 -10.19 3.25 12.14
CA SER A 216 -11.01 2.80 11.02
C SER A 216 -10.55 1.46 10.48
N SER A 217 -11.45 0.79 9.78
CA SER A 217 -11.19 -0.48 9.13
C SER A 217 -11.90 -0.51 7.79
N LEU A 218 -11.18 -0.94 6.75
CA LEU A 218 -11.73 -1.12 5.42
C LEU A 218 -11.12 -2.37 4.79
N MET A 219 -11.89 -3.04 3.94
CA MET A 219 -11.40 -4.06 3.04
C MET A 219 -11.01 -3.39 1.72
N ARG A 220 -9.90 -3.82 1.13
CA ARG A 220 -9.46 -3.46 -0.22
C ARG A 220 -9.64 -4.65 -1.12
N VAL A 221 -10.10 -4.41 -2.34
CA VAL A 221 -10.40 -5.44 -3.32
C VAL A 221 -9.69 -5.10 -4.63
N GLY A 222 -9.05 -6.09 -5.24
CA GLY A 222 -8.43 -5.92 -6.56
C GLY A 222 -9.49 -5.73 -7.66
N VAL A 223 -9.04 -5.30 -8.84
CA VAL A 223 -9.91 -5.08 -10.00
C VAL A 223 -9.13 -5.18 -11.31
N GLY A 224 -9.82 -5.50 -12.40
CA GLY A 224 -9.33 -5.26 -13.77
C GLY A 224 -8.13 -6.13 -14.19
N GLY A 225 -7.93 -7.30 -13.59
CA GLY A 225 -6.80 -8.17 -13.92
C GLY A 225 -5.52 -7.87 -13.12
N ASN A 226 -5.49 -6.80 -12.33
CA ASN A 226 -4.36 -6.43 -11.50
C ASN A 226 -4.05 -7.48 -10.42
N ILE A 227 -2.76 -7.60 -10.09
CA ILE A 227 -2.24 -8.48 -9.02
C ILE A 227 -2.14 -7.78 -7.65
N VAL A 228 -2.58 -6.52 -7.57
CA VAL A 228 -2.57 -5.68 -6.36
C VAL A 228 -3.95 -5.08 -6.10
N ASP A 229 -4.28 -4.83 -4.83
CA ASP A 229 -5.56 -4.26 -4.38
C ASP A 229 -5.50 -2.75 -4.07
N ASN A 230 -4.35 -2.12 -4.34
CA ASN A 230 -4.12 -0.72 -3.97
C ASN A 230 -5.10 0.21 -4.70
N ALA A 231 -5.77 1.09 -3.93
CA ALA A 231 -6.65 2.11 -4.50
C ALA A 231 -5.90 3.08 -5.44
N SER A 232 -4.60 3.29 -5.21
CA SER A 232 -3.72 4.05 -6.13
C SER A 232 -3.55 3.39 -7.50
N SER A 233 -3.83 2.09 -7.59
CA SER A 233 -3.77 1.26 -8.81
C SER A 233 -5.17 0.90 -9.32
N GLY A 234 -6.20 1.64 -8.87
CA GLY A 234 -7.59 1.42 -9.27
C GLY A 234 -8.39 0.47 -8.38
N GLY A 235 -7.76 -0.13 -7.35
CA GLY A 235 -8.45 -1.04 -6.42
C GLY A 235 -9.65 -0.42 -5.72
N LEU A 236 -10.62 -1.26 -5.38
CA LEU A 236 -11.85 -0.88 -4.67
C LEU A 236 -11.64 -0.95 -3.16
N PHE A 237 -12.46 -0.24 -2.40
CA PHE A 237 -12.48 -0.34 -0.95
C PHE A 237 -13.90 -0.27 -0.39
N VAL A 238 -14.14 -1.03 0.67
CA VAL A 238 -15.41 -1.08 1.39
C VAL A 238 -15.13 -0.95 2.88
N GLY A 239 -15.80 -0.02 3.55
CA GLY A 239 -15.66 0.14 4.99
C GLY A 239 -16.14 -1.08 5.76
N ILE A 240 -15.56 -1.33 6.93
CA ILE A 240 -15.99 -2.39 7.84
C ILE A 240 -16.74 -1.77 9.01
N ASP A 241 -17.88 -2.35 9.37
CA ASP A 241 -18.55 -2.03 10.62
C ASP A 241 -17.77 -2.64 11.78
N GLN A 242 -17.27 -1.80 12.68
CA GLN A 242 -16.40 -2.23 13.77
C GLN A 242 -17.13 -3.05 14.84
N LYS A 243 -18.47 -2.95 14.93
CA LYS A 243 -19.25 -3.70 15.92
C LYS A 243 -19.55 -5.11 15.41
N SER A 244 -20.00 -5.24 14.17
CA SER A 244 -20.38 -6.53 13.59
C SER A 244 -19.23 -7.25 12.88
N GLY A 245 -18.17 -6.54 12.50
CA GLY A 245 -17.09 -7.08 11.65
C GLY A 245 -17.49 -7.27 10.18
N THR A 246 -18.68 -6.83 9.77
CA THR A 246 -19.19 -7.01 8.40
C THR A 246 -18.84 -5.83 7.50
N LEU A 247 -18.85 -6.07 6.18
CA LEU A 247 -18.74 -4.99 5.20
C LEU A 247 -19.93 -4.03 5.30
N LYS A 248 -19.67 -2.74 5.19
CA LYS A 248 -20.71 -1.71 5.17
C LYS A 248 -21.48 -1.75 3.85
N ARG A 249 -22.78 -1.46 3.92
CA ARG A 249 -23.68 -1.40 2.75
C ARG A 249 -23.34 -0.26 1.78
N LYS A 250 -22.66 0.78 2.25
CA LYS A 250 -22.24 1.94 1.46
C LYS A 250 -20.78 2.27 1.74
N ALA A 251 -20.05 2.61 0.68
CA ALA A 251 -18.70 3.14 0.74
C ALA A 251 -18.68 4.58 1.28
#